data_AF-A0A950I9S6-F1
#
_entry.id   AF-A0A950I9S6-F1
#
_cell.length_a   1.000
_cell.length_b   1.000
_cell.length_c   1.000
_cell.angle_alpha   90.00
_cell.angle_beta   90.00
_cell.angle_gamma   90.00
#
_symmetry.space_group_name_H-M   'P 1'
#
loop_
_entity.id
_entity.type
_entity.pdbx_description
1 polymer ?
#
loop_
_entity_poly.entity_id
_entity_poly.type
_entity_poly.pdbx_seq_one_letter_code
_entity_poly.pdbx_strand_id
1 'polypeptide(L)'
;MLSLVLVAFMRFDLKDGKNLKVAYETMLKELDRDPKSARMQRFASVIEGLRMLNDHRVADALERARHLSKDMSTSDFDLEAASLLVGFWVRVAGQEIQLEEMDEQFNRIGLRYCTTKSSTEVLAAMTEGNEHAKELIRNCHAKIFSIAETAMRHAMRGSAEVGVELLIQQGEETRNAKLIDMAELVLKRHAEKIPHAEQLSQQIVELQKQYVLPLSTRTNIRNRREAGGMTLRG
;
A
#
# COMPACT_ATOMS: atom_id res chain seq x y z
N MET A 1 -9.89 -9.57 -11.26
CA MET A 1 -8.63 -10.14 -10.71
C MET A 1 -8.48 -9.87 -9.22
N LEU A 2 -8.53 -8.62 -8.74
CA LEU A 2 -8.55 -8.36 -7.28
C LEU A 2 -9.65 -9.14 -6.55
N SER A 3 -10.86 -9.15 -7.11
CA SER A 3 -11.99 -9.93 -6.60
C SER A 3 -11.67 -11.42 -6.41
N LEU A 4 -10.82 -12.00 -7.27
CA LEU A 4 -10.42 -13.40 -7.16
C LEU A 4 -9.50 -13.65 -5.95
N VAL A 5 -8.61 -12.71 -5.64
CA VAL A 5 -7.75 -12.80 -4.44
C VAL A 5 -8.59 -12.64 -3.17
N LEU A 6 -9.56 -11.71 -3.16
CA LEU A 6 -10.49 -11.57 -2.03
C LEU A 6 -11.35 -12.82 -1.85
N VAL A 7 -11.80 -13.45 -2.94
CA VAL A 7 -12.45 -14.77 -2.88
C VAL A 7 -11.52 -15.81 -2.30
N ALA A 8 -10.24 -15.83 -2.67
CA ALA A 8 -9.27 -16.76 -2.10
C ALA A 8 -9.10 -16.56 -0.58
N PHE A 9 -9.04 -15.32 -0.09
CA PHE A 9 -9.06 -15.04 1.36
C PHE A 9 -10.32 -15.62 2.03
N MET A 10 -11.50 -15.34 1.48
CA MET A 10 -12.75 -15.89 2.03
C MET A 10 -12.77 -17.42 2.02
N ARG A 11 -12.27 -18.07 0.95
CA ARG A 11 -12.19 -19.54 0.87
C ARG A 11 -11.23 -20.10 1.90
N PHE A 12 -10.09 -19.45 2.11
CA PHE A 12 -9.15 -19.83 3.16
C PHE A 12 -9.78 -19.71 4.55
N ASP A 13 -10.41 -18.57 4.86
CA ASP A 13 -11.04 -18.32 6.16
C ASP A 13 -12.18 -19.32 6.44
N LEU A 14 -12.92 -19.74 5.41
CA LEU A 14 -13.95 -20.78 5.47
C LEU A 14 -13.40 -22.22 5.48
N LYS A 15 -12.08 -22.42 5.45
CA LYS A 15 -11.41 -23.73 5.35
C LYS A 15 -11.83 -24.54 4.10
N ASP A 16 -12.17 -23.84 3.03
CA ASP A 16 -12.62 -24.41 1.76
C ASP A 16 -11.44 -24.58 0.79
N GLY A 17 -10.54 -25.51 1.14
CA GLY A 17 -9.31 -25.78 0.38
C GLY A 17 -9.56 -26.18 -1.07
N LYS A 18 -10.70 -26.83 -1.37
CA LYS A 18 -11.09 -27.20 -2.73
C LYS A 18 -11.32 -25.96 -3.60
N ASN A 19 -12.14 -25.02 -3.14
CA ASN A 19 -12.41 -23.80 -3.90
C ASN A 19 -11.26 -22.80 -3.85
N LEU A 20 -10.40 -22.86 -2.83
CA LEU A 20 -9.13 -22.14 -2.81
C LEU A 20 -8.19 -22.61 -3.94
N LYS A 21 -8.07 -23.93 -4.14
CA LYS A 21 -7.30 -24.50 -5.26
C LYS A 21 -7.85 -24.06 -6.62
N VAL A 22 -9.18 -24.04 -6.79
CA VAL A 22 -9.82 -23.54 -8.02
C VAL A 22 -9.47 -22.07 -8.26
N ALA A 23 -9.54 -21.22 -7.23
CA ALA A 23 -9.19 -19.81 -7.34
C ALA A 23 -7.73 -19.61 -7.78
N TYR A 24 -6.82 -20.45 -7.28
CA TYR A 24 -5.42 -20.44 -7.70
C TYR A 24 -5.22 -20.86 -9.16
N GLU A 25 -5.85 -21.95 -9.60
CA GLU A 25 -5.78 -22.40 -10.99
C GLU A 25 -6.36 -21.37 -11.96
N THR A 26 -7.43 -20.68 -11.57
CA THR A 26 -7.96 -19.54 -12.34
C THR A 26 -6.94 -18.40 -12.39
N MET A 27 -6.27 -18.07 -11.28
CA MET A 27 -5.25 -17.03 -11.26
C MET A 27 -4.06 -17.36 -12.18
N LEU A 28 -3.60 -18.62 -12.18
CA LEU A 28 -2.51 -19.05 -13.06
C LEU A 28 -2.87 -18.90 -14.54
N LYS A 29 -4.08 -19.30 -14.95
CA LYS A 29 -4.54 -19.12 -16.33
C LYS A 29 -4.57 -17.66 -16.78
N GLU A 30 -4.87 -16.75 -15.86
CA GLU A 30 -4.85 -15.31 -16.14
C GLU A 30 -3.41 -14.76 -16.15
N LEU A 31 -2.53 -15.27 -15.29
CA LEU A 31 -1.11 -14.94 -15.31
C LEU A 31 -0.43 -15.42 -16.62
N ASP A 32 -0.82 -16.59 -17.15
CA ASP A 32 -0.29 -17.09 -18.43
C ASP A 32 -0.58 -16.15 -19.61
N ARG A 33 -1.64 -15.34 -19.53
CA ARG A 33 -1.97 -14.33 -20.56
C ARG A 33 -1.05 -13.12 -20.53
N ASP A 34 -0.51 -12.78 -19.35
CA ASP A 34 0.49 -11.72 -19.18
C ASP A 34 1.50 -12.11 -18.08
N PRO A 35 2.47 -12.98 -18.40
CA PRO A 35 3.39 -13.53 -17.39
C PRO A 35 4.31 -12.49 -16.78
N LYS A 36 4.47 -11.33 -17.42
CA LYS A 36 5.36 -10.24 -16.97
C LYS A 36 4.66 -9.26 -16.03
N SER A 37 3.35 -9.42 -15.82
CA SER A 37 2.59 -8.55 -14.93
C SER A 37 2.98 -8.79 -13.47
N ALA A 38 3.82 -7.91 -12.92
CA ALA A 38 4.23 -7.96 -11.51
C ALA A 38 3.02 -7.94 -10.56
N ARG A 39 1.95 -7.23 -10.92
CA ARG A 39 0.67 -7.25 -10.19
C ARG A 39 0.04 -8.64 -10.16
N MET A 40 -0.05 -9.33 -11.30
CA MET A 40 -0.61 -10.70 -11.35
C MET A 40 0.29 -11.70 -10.63
N GLN A 41 1.62 -11.54 -10.72
CA GLN A 41 2.57 -12.38 -9.98
C GLN A 41 2.39 -12.22 -8.46
N ARG A 42 2.20 -11.00 -7.96
CA ARG A 42 1.89 -10.76 -6.53
C ARG A 42 0.57 -11.41 -6.13
N PHE A 43 -0.47 -11.29 -6.95
CA PHE A 43 -1.76 -11.94 -6.69
C PHE A 43 -1.65 -13.47 -6.61
N ALA A 44 -0.98 -14.08 -7.58
CA ALA A 44 -0.72 -15.53 -7.59
C ALA A 44 0.07 -15.95 -6.35
N SER A 45 1.11 -15.20 -5.99
CA SER A 45 1.95 -15.46 -4.81
C SER A 45 1.17 -15.43 -3.50
N VAL A 46 0.23 -14.50 -3.34
CA VAL A 46 -0.65 -14.44 -2.16
C VAL A 46 -1.57 -15.66 -2.10
N ILE A 47 -2.26 -16.00 -3.19
CA ILE A 47 -3.16 -17.15 -3.22
C ILE A 47 -2.39 -18.46 -2.95
N GLU A 48 -1.18 -18.59 -3.50
CA GLU A 48 -0.32 -19.73 -3.24
C GLU A 48 0.11 -19.81 -1.78
N GLY A 49 0.45 -18.68 -1.15
CA GLY A 49 0.74 -18.61 0.27
C GLY A 49 -0.45 -19.06 1.14
N LEU A 50 -1.67 -18.65 0.80
CA LEU A 50 -2.88 -19.14 1.48
C LEU A 50 -3.06 -20.67 1.31
N ARG A 51 -2.71 -21.22 0.14
CA ARG A 51 -2.72 -22.67 -0.08
C ARG A 51 -1.68 -23.38 0.78
N MET A 52 -0.47 -22.84 0.90
CA MET A 52 0.56 -23.38 1.79
C MET A 52 0.07 -23.41 3.24
N LEU A 53 -0.58 -22.35 3.72
CA LEU A 53 -1.22 -22.35 5.04
C LEU A 53 -2.31 -23.42 5.17
N ASN A 54 -3.17 -23.57 4.16
CA ASN A 54 -4.22 -24.59 4.15
C ASN A 54 -3.64 -26.02 4.20
N ASP A 55 -2.47 -26.23 3.60
CA ASP A 55 -1.75 -27.50 3.58
C ASP A 55 -0.81 -27.65 4.80
N HIS A 56 -0.96 -26.81 5.83
CA HIS A 56 -0.15 -26.77 7.05
C HIS A 56 1.36 -26.51 6.84
N ARG A 57 1.73 -25.94 5.69
CA ARG A 57 3.10 -25.54 5.33
C ARG A 57 3.37 -24.10 5.74
N VAL A 58 3.32 -23.84 7.04
CA VAL A 58 3.39 -22.47 7.60
C VAL A 58 4.74 -21.80 7.31
N ALA A 59 5.84 -22.55 7.43
CA ALA A 59 7.18 -22.03 7.13
C ALA A 59 7.30 -21.52 5.67
N ASP A 60 6.77 -22.28 4.70
CA ASP A 60 6.80 -21.89 3.29
C ASP A 60 5.94 -20.65 3.02
N ALA A 61 4.78 -20.56 3.66
CA ALA A 61 3.91 -19.39 3.58
C ALA A 61 4.58 -18.15 4.19
N LEU A 62 5.31 -18.32 5.29
CA LEU A 62 6.03 -17.23 5.94
C LEU A 62 7.19 -16.72 5.08
N GLU A 63 7.99 -17.62 4.49
CA GLU A 63 9.02 -17.25 3.52
C GLU A 63 8.43 -16.49 2.33
N ARG A 64 7.25 -16.91 1.85
CA ARG A 64 6.52 -16.21 0.79
C ARG A 64 6.08 -14.81 1.21
N ALA A 65 5.59 -14.64 2.43
CA ALA A 65 5.20 -13.33 2.97
C ALA A 65 6.41 -12.40 3.06
N ARG A 66 7.55 -12.90 3.55
CA ARG A 66 8.82 -12.15 3.59
C ARG A 66 9.30 -11.76 2.20
N HIS A 67 9.18 -12.65 1.20
CA HIS A 67 9.54 -12.34 -0.18
C HIS A 67 8.67 -11.19 -0.73
N LEU A 68 7.35 -11.26 -0.55
CA LEU A 68 6.44 -10.19 -0.97
C LEU A 68 6.71 -8.86 -0.23
N SER A 69 7.13 -8.91 1.03
CA SER A 69 7.55 -7.71 1.76
C SER A 69 8.81 -7.04 1.18
N LYS A 70 9.67 -7.78 0.47
CA LYS A 70 10.82 -7.17 -0.24
C LYS A 70 10.37 -6.38 -1.45
N ASP A 71 9.31 -6.81 -2.13
CA ASP A 71 8.73 -6.08 -3.26
C ASP A 71 8.16 -4.72 -2.87
N MET A 72 7.96 -4.45 -1.57
CA MET A 72 7.57 -3.11 -1.13
C MET A 72 8.50 -2.05 -1.69
N SER A 73 9.80 -2.29 -1.89
CA SER A 73 10.68 -1.25 -2.45
C SER A 73 10.43 -0.89 -3.91
N THR A 74 9.64 -1.66 -4.66
CA THR A 74 9.37 -1.40 -6.07
C THR A 74 8.41 -0.22 -6.24
N SER A 75 8.53 0.47 -7.38
CA SER A 75 7.69 1.63 -7.69
C SER A 75 6.24 1.25 -8.03
N ASP A 76 6.00 0.02 -8.47
CA ASP A 76 4.67 -0.51 -8.82
C ASP A 76 3.93 -1.16 -7.63
N PHE A 77 4.52 -1.14 -6.44
CA PHE A 77 3.87 -1.59 -5.20
C PHE A 77 2.91 -0.48 -4.73
N ASP A 78 1.62 -0.69 -4.90
CA ASP A 78 0.57 0.27 -4.59
C ASP A 78 -0.25 -0.13 -3.35
N LEU A 79 -1.29 0.65 -3.04
CA LEU A 79 -2.18 0.39 -1.91
C LEU A 79 -2.87 -0.98 -2.02
N GLU A 80 -3.16 -1.45 -3.23
CA GLU A 80 -3.77 -2.76 -3.43
C GLU A 80 -2.78 -3.87 -3.03
N ALA A 81 -1.56 -3.82 -3.53
CA ALA A 81 -0.51 -4.77 -3.15
C ALA A 81 -0.26 -4.74 -1.63
N ALA A 82 -0.22 -3.54 -1.02
CA ALA A 82 -0.09 -3.37 0.42
C ALA A 82 -1.25 -4.02 1.19
N SER A 83 -2.49 -3.82 0.74
CA SER A 83 -3.69 -4.38 1.37
C SER A 83 -3.68 -5.90 1.34
N LEU A 84 -3.30 -6.49 0.20
CA LEU A 84 -3.20 -7.93 0.06
C LEU A 84 -2.07 -8.52 0.92
N LEU A 85 -0.94 -7.83 1.02
CA LEU A 85 0.17 -8.24 1.88
C LEU A 85 -0.24 -8.22 3.36
N VAL A 86 -0.90 -7.16 3.82
CA VAL A 86 -1.45 -7.07 5.19
C VAL A 86 -2.41 -8.24 5.45
N GLY A 87 -3.36 -8.47 4.54
CA GLY A 87 -4.31 -9.57 4.67
C GLY A 87 -3.60 -10.92 4.78
N PHE A 88 -2.55 -11.14 3.98
CA PHE A 88 -1.78 -12.38 4.01
C PHE A 88 -1.01 -12.56 5.32
N TRP A 89 -0.30 -11.54 5.80
CA TRP A 89 0.40 -11.58 7.09
C TRP A 89 -0.52 -11.90 8.26
N VAL A 90 -1.74 -11.35 8.29
CA VAL A 90 -2.73 -11.68 9.33
C VAL A 90 -3.11 -13.16 9.31
N ARG A 91 -3.25 -13.77 8.13
CA ARG A 91 -3.54 -15.22 8.02
C ARG A 91 -2.34 -16.07 8.43
N VAL A 92 -1.11 -15.63 8.14
CA VAL A 92 0.11 -16.31 8.60
C VAL A 92 0.20 -16.24 10.13
N ALA A 93 0.03 -15.05 10.71
CA ALA A 93 0.01 -14.85 12.16
C ALA A 93 -1.10 -15.63 12.87
N GLY A 94 -2.23 -15.91 12.19
CA GLY A 94 -3.28 -16.76 12.74
C GLY A 94 -2.91 -18.25 12.87
N GLN A 95 -1.83 -18.70 12.21
CA GLN A 95 -1.34 -20.08 12.31
C GLN A 95 -0.14 -20.23 13.26
N GLU A 96 0.52 -19.13 13.65
CA GLU A 96 1.67 -19.14 14.56
C GLU A 96 1.37 -18.39 15.87
N ILE A 97 1.93 -18.88 16.98
CA ILE A 97 1.64 -18.31 18.30
C ILE A 97 2.38 -16.97 18.51
N GLN A 98 3.54 -16.76 17.86
CA GLN A 98 4.30 -15.51 17.95
C GLN A 98 5.01 -15.19 16.63
N LEU A 99 4.70 -14.03 16.04
CA LEU A 99 5.30 -13.56 14.79
C LEU A 99 5.78 -12.11 14.94
N GLU A 100 6.93 -11.93 15.60
CA GLU A 100 7.47 -10.60 15.96
C GLU A 100 7.72 -9.69 14.74
N GLU A 101 8.03 -10.26 13.58
CA GLU A 101 8.31 -9.48 12.37
C GLU A 101 7.05 -8.85 11.75
N MET A 102 5.85 -9.30 12.13
CA MET A 102 4.58 -8.77 11.60
C MET A 102 4.44 -7.27 11.92
N ASP A 103 4.75 -6.87 13.16
CA ASP A 103 4.62 -5.50 13.62
C ASP A 103 5.54 -4.56 12.82
N GLU A 104 6.77 -5.00 12.54
CA GLU A 104 7.71 -4.25 11.72
C GLU A 104 7.15 -4.07 10.29
N GLN A 105 6.63 -5.14 9.68
CA GLN A 105 6.04 -5.05 8.35
C GLN A 105 4.83 -4.10 8.34
N PHE A 106 3.99 -4.14 9.37
CA PHE A 106 2.77 -3.33 9.45
C PHE A 106 3.10 -1.86 9.66
N ASN A 107 4.14 -1.55 10.45
CA ASN A 107 4.66 -0.20 10.57
C ASN A 107 5.19 0.32 9.23
N ARG A 108 5.99 -0.47 8.51
CA ARG A 108 6.53 -0.07 7.20
C ARG A 108 5.41 0.18 6.17
N ILE A 109 4.39 -0.69 6.13
CA ILE A 109 3.24 -0.54 5.24
C ILE A 109 2.39 0.66 5.65
N GLY A 110 2.04 0.76 6.93
CA GLY A 110 1.20 1.81 7.49
C GLY A 110 1.82 3.19 7.27
N LEU A 111 3.09 3.39 7.64
CA LEU A 111 3.79 4.66 7.45
C LEU A 111 3.81 5.10 5.98
N ARG A 112 3.90 4.16 5.03
CA ARG A 112 3.90 4.50 3.61
C ARG A 112 2.53 4.83 3.04
N TYR A 113 1.50 4.05 3.39
CA TYR A 113 0.22 4.06 2.67
C TYR A 113 -0.94 4.70 3.46
N CYS A 114 -0.78 4.99 4.75
CA CYS A 114 -1.72 5.77 5.55
C CYS A 114 -1.64 7.27 5.24
N THR A 115 -2.00 7.64 4.00
CA THR A 115 -2.05 9.02 3.53
C THR A 115 -3.40 9.70 3.84
N THR A 116 -4.48 8.92 3.89
CA THR A 116 -5.85 9.40 4.15
C THR A 116 -6.57 8.48 5.12
N LYS A 117 -7.68 8.95 5.70
CA LYS A 117 -8.57 8.09 6.49
C LYS A 117 -9.05 6.89 5.67
N SER A 118 -9.40 7.11 4.40
CA SER A 118 -9.89 6.04 3.51
C SER A 118 -8.83 4.96 3.27
N SER A 119 -7.60 5.33 2.93
CA SER A 119 -6.53 4.33 2.72
C SER A 119 -6.16 3.59 4.00
N THR A 120 -6.21 4.28 5.14
CA THR A 120 -6.00 3.68 6.46
C THR A 120 -7.06 2.63 6.78
N GLU A 121 -8.34 2.95 6.58
CA GLU A 121 -9.42 2.00 6.87
C GLU A 121 -9.46 0.82 5.89
N VAL A 122 -9.00 1.00 4.64
CA VAL A 122 -8.80 -0.14 3.72
C VAL A 122 -7.75 -1.11 4.27
N LEU A 123 -6.60 -0.62 4.73
CA LEU A 123 -5.57 -1.47 5.34
C LEU A 123 -6.06 -2.10 6.65
N ALA A 124 -6.72 -1.32 7.51
CA ALA A 124 -7.26 -1.81 8.78
C ALA A 124 -8.33 -2.89 8.55
N ALA A 125 -9.17 -2.79 7.51
CA ALA A 125 -10.14 -3.82 7.18
C ALA A 125 -9.49 -5.17 6.83
N MET A 126 -8.28 -5.16 6.23
CA MET A 126 -7.55 -6.39 5.92
C MET A 126 -7.01 -7.10 7.18
N THR A 127 -7.02 -6.42 8.33
CA THR A 127 -6.57 -6.95 9.63
C THR A 127 -7.69 -7.58 10.47
N GLU A 128 -8.86 -7.82 9.87
CA GLU A 128 -10.01 -8.42 10.56
C GLU A 128 -9.62 -9.66 11.38
N GLY A 129 -10.06 -9.70 12.64
CA GLY A 129 -9.69 -10.74 13.60
C GLY A 129 -8.40 -10.49 14.38
N ASN A 130 -7.64 -9.44 14.08
CA ASN A 130 -6.42 -9.05 14.78
C ASN A 130 -6.46 -7.55 15.18
N GLU A 131 -6.96 -7.27 16.39
CA GLU A 131 -7.12 -5.88 16.85
C GLU A 131 -5.78 -5.16 17.12
N HIS A 132 -4.73 -5.88 17.51
CA HIS A 132 -3.38 -5.32 17.64
C HIS A 132 -2.86 -4.78 16.31
N ALA A 133 -2.93 -5.60 15.26
CA ALA A 133 -2.58 -5.22 13.90
C ALA A 133 -3.37 -4.01 13.39
N LYS A 134 -4.67 -3.97 13.69
CA LYS A 134 -5.56 -2.85 13.33
C LYS A 134 -5.16 -1.54 14.01
N GLU A 135 -4.80 -1.62 15.29
CA GLU A 135 -4.33 -0.47 16.07
C GLU A 135 -2.98 0.02 15.54
N LEU A 136 -2.04 -0.88 15.22
CA LEU A 136 -0.77 -0.53 14.60
C LEU A 136 -0.94 0.29 13.32
N ILE A 137 -1.83 -0.14 12.41
CA ILE A 137 -2.12 0.58 11.16
C ILE A 137 -2.71 1.97 11.44
N ARG A 138 -3.65 2.08 12.38
CA ARG A 138 -4.26 3.38 12.74
C ARG A 138 -3.26 4.32 13.41
N ASN A 139 -2.37 3.79 14.24
CA ASN A 139 -1.30 4.55 14.87
C ASN A 139 -0.29 5.11 13.85
N CYS A 140 -0.02 4.37 12.76
CA CYS A 140 0.78 4.89 11.65
C CYS A 140 0.15 6.14 11.01
N HIS A 141 -1.17 6.13 10.79
CA HIS A 141 -1.87 7.31 10.27
C HIS A 141 -1.75 8.52 11.21
N ALA A 142 -1.90 8.29 12.52
CA ALA A 142 -1.71 9.34 13.53
C ALA A 142 -0.29 9.89 13.53
N LYS A 143 0.73 9.03 13.39
CA LYS A 143 2.14 9.43 13.29
C LYS A 143 2.41 10.30 12.06
N ILE A 144 1.93 9.89 10.88
CA ILE A 144 2.04 10.70 9.65
C ILE A 144 1.34 12.05 9.80
N PHE A 145 0.18 12.09 10.46
CA PHE A 145 -0.52 13.35 10.72
C PHE A 145 0.26 14.26 11.68
N SER A 146 0.85 13.71 12.74
CA SER A 146 1.66 14.47 13.70
C SER A 146 2.92 15.09 13.07
N ILE A 147 3.57 14.37 12.14
CA ILE A 147 4.70 14.88 11.35
C ILE A 147 4.26 16.08 10.52
N ALA A 148 3.17 15.93 9.76
CA ALA A 148 2.61 16.99 8.94
C ALA A 148 2.25 18.24 9.77
N GLU A 149 1.59 18.04 10.92
CA GLU A 149 1.23 19.14 11.81
C GLU A 149 2.45 19.87 12.36
N THR A 150 3.50 19.12 12.74
CA THR A 150 4.75 19.69 13.24
C THR A 150 5.45 20.53 12.18
N ALA A 151 5.54 20.05 10.94
CA ALA A 151 6.09 20.81 9.83
C ALA A 151 5.29 22.11 9.57
N MET A 152 3.95 22.01 9.60
CA MET A 152 3.08 23.19 9.43
C MET A 152 3.26 24.20 10.56
N ARG A 153 3.47 23.76 11.81
CA ARG A 153 3.78 24.65 12.94
C ARG A 153 5.07 25.43 12.71
N HIS A 154 6.12 24.81 12.15
CA HIS A 154 7.35 25.52 11.78
C HIS A 154 7.09 26.58 10.70
N ALA A 155 6.35 26.23 9.65
CA ALA A 155 6.02 27.16 8.57
C ALA A 155 5.20 28.37 9.05
N MET A 156 4.21 28.15 9.92
CA MET A 156 3.39 29.24 10.48
C MET A 156 4.16 30.16 11.43
N ARG A 157 5.23 29.68 12.07
CA ARG A 157 6.08 30.47 12.99
C ARG A 157 7.21 31.22 12.29
N GLY A 158 7.25 31.19 10.95
CA GLY A 158 8.28 31.86 10.15
C GLY A 158 9.51 31.01 9.85
N SER A 159 9.57 29.77 10.32
CA SER A 159 10.65 28.80 10.02
C SER A 159 10.21 27.82 8.93
N ALA A 160 9.77 28.32 7.78
CA ALA A 160 9.21 27.49 6.72
C ALA A 160 10.21 26.49 6.12
N GLU A 161 11.48 26.87 6.02
CA GLU A 161 12.56 25.99 5.57
C GLU A 161 12.63 24.70 6.40
N VAL A 162 12.69 24.83 7.74
CA VAL A 162 12.68 23.69 8.69
C VAL A 162 11.45 22.80 8.49
N GLY A 163 10.28 23.39 8.21
CA GLY A 163 9.06 22.63 7.94
C GLY A 163 9.14 21.84 6.62
N VAL A 164 9.68 22.45 5.56
CA VAL A 164 9.87 21.78 4.26
C VAL A 164 10.91 20.65 4.39
N GLU A 165 12.04 20.89 5.03
CA GLU A 165 13.10 19.90 5.26
C GLU A 165 12.58 18.69 6.06
N LEU A 166 11.79 18.93 7.12
CA LEU A 166 11.17 17.86 7.89
C LEU A 166 10.25 16.99 7.02
N LEU A 167 9.44 17.61 6.14
CA LEU A 167 8.55 16.89 5.24
C LEU A 167 9.31 16.09 4.18
N ILE A 168 10.41 16.63 3.64
CA ILE A 168 11.29 15.93 2.70
C ILE A 168 11.92 14.72 3.39
N GLN A 169 12.57 14.92 4.54
CA GLN A 169 13.23 13.86 5.29
C GLN A 169 12.27 12.73 5.65
N GLN A 170 11.10 13.07 6.21
CA GLN A 170 10.11 12.07 6.59
C GLN A 170 9.43 11.45 5.36
N GLY A 171 9.25 12.22 4.28
CA GLY A 171 8.77 11.73 2.99
C GLY A 171 9.71 10.70 2.37
N GLU A 172 11.02 10.89 2.48
CA GLU A 172 12.05 9.94 2.01
C GLU A 172 12.08 8.67 2.87
N GLU A 173 12.13 8.83 4.21
CA GLU A 173 12.19 7.72 5.16
C GLU A 173 10.96 6.80 5.07
N THR A 174 9.77 7.40 5.04
CA THR A 174 8.50 6.66 5.05
C THR A 174 7.97 6.37 3.65
N ARG A 175 8.48 7.06 2.62
CA ARG A 175 7.96 7.02 1.24
C ARG A 175 6.49 7.43 1.14
N ASN A 176 6.03 8.23 2.09
CA ASN A 176 4.63 8.63 2.21
C ASN A 176 4.31 9.80 1.27
N ALA A 177 3.47 9.54 0.28
CA ALA A 177 3.10 10.52 -0.74
C ALA A 177 2.50 11.82 -0.16
N LYS A 178 1.74 11.74 0.94
CA LYS A 178 1.13 12.94 1.54
C LYS A 178 2.19 13.89 2.10
N LEU A 179 3.25 13.37 2.70
CA LEU A 179 4.33 14.21 3.23
C LEU A 179 5.10 14.89 2.10
N ILE A 180 5.39 14.13 1.03
CA ILE A 180 6.08 14.61 -0.17
C ILE A 180 5.26 15.72 -0.86
N ASP A 181 3.96 15.50 -1.10
CA ASP A 181 3.09 16.50 -1.72
C ASP A 181 2.90 17.73 -0.81
N MET A 182 2.87 17.54 0.51
CA MET A 182 2.80 18.65 1.45
C MET A 182 4.08 19.49 1.45
N ALA A 183 5.26 18.87 1.29
CA ALA A 183 6.52 19.59 1.15
C ALA A 183 6.45 20.57 -0.03
N GLU A 184 5.92 20.13 -1.18
CA GLU A 184 5.73 20.96 -2.37
C GLU A 184 4.81 22.16 -2.08
N LEU A 185 3.67 21.92 -1.41
CA LEU A 185 2.70 22.97 -1.10
C LEU A 185 3.27 24.02 -0.15
N VAL A 186 4.00 23.60 0.89
CA VAL A 186 4.63 24.51 1.84
C VAL A 186 5.75 25.29 1.17
N LEU A 187 6.61 24.62 0.39
CA LEU A 187 7.69 25.26 -0.34
C LEU A 187 7.17 26.33 -1.30
N LYS A 188 6.16 26.02 -2.13
CA LYS A 188 5.55 26.98 -3.06
C LYS A 188 5.00 28.21 -2.34
N ARG A 189 4.39 28.03 -1.17
CA ARG A 189 3.83 29.13 -0.38
C ARG A 189 4.89 30.05 0.22
N HIS A 190 6.06 29.52 0.54
CA HIS A 190 7.11 30.22 1.28
C HIS A 190 8.40 30.44 0.47
N ALA A 191 8.38 30.19 -0.84
CA ALA A 191 9.56 30.17 -1.70
C ALA A 191 10.41 31.45 -1.61
N GLU A 192 9.78 32.62 -1.57
CA GLU A 192 10.49 33.92 -1.47
C GLU A 192 11.30 34.09 -0.18
N LYS A 193 10.98 33.31 0.86
CA LYS A 193 11.61 33.37 2.19
C LYS A 193 12.64 32.25 2.42
N ILE A 194 12.85 31.39 1.44
CA ILE A 194 13.71 30.21 1.54
C ILE A 194 14.86 30.39 0.54
N PRO A 195 16.09 30.67 0.99
CA PRO A 195 17.23 30.96 0.11
C PRO A 195 17.53 29.86 -0.92
N HIS A 196 17.32 28.60 -0.54
CA HIS A 196 17.61 27.43 -1.36
C HIS A 196 16.34 26.74 -1.89
N ALA A 197 15.26 27.49 -2.10
CA ALA A 197 13.96 26.95 -2.51
C ALA A 197 14.02 26.08 -3.78
N GLU A 198 14.87 26.45 -4.74
CA GLU A 198 15.03 25.69 -5.99
C GLU A 198 15.66 24.31 -5.75
N GLN A 199 16.64 24.19 -4.85
CA GLN A 199 17.27 22.92 -4.50
C GLN A 199 16.29 21.99 -3.80
N LEU A 200 15.52 22.52 -2.84
CA LEU A 200 14.46 21.75 -2.16
C LEU A 200 13.36 21.31 -3.15
N SER A 201 13.02 22.16 -4.11
CA SER A 201 12.05 21.82 -5.18
C SER A 201 12.53 20.63 -6.02
N GLN A 202 13.82 20.61 -6.39
CA GLN A 202 14.42 19.50 -7.14
C GLN A 202 14.35 18.19 -6.35
N GLN A 203 14.70 18.20 -5.06
CA GLN A 203 14.59 17.03 -4.19
C GLN A 203 13.16 16.50 -4.10
N ILE A 204 12.18 17.40 -3.92
CA ILE A 204 10.75 17.02 -3.86
C ILE A 204 10.32 16.38 -5.19
N VAL A 205 10.71 16.93 -6.33
CA VAL A 205 10.38 16.38 -7.65
C VAL A 205 10.97 14.99 -7.84
N GLU A 206 12.19 14.73 -7.36
CA GLU A 206 12.79 13.40 -7.38
C GLU A 206 12.00 12.40 -6.53
N LEU A 207 11.64 12.78 -5.30
CA LEU A 207 10.79 11.96 -4.42
C LEU A 207 9.41 11.69 -5.03
N GLN A 208 8.80 12.69 -5.67
CA GLN A 208 7.51 12.54 -6.36
C GLN A 208 7.61 11.53 -7.49
N LYS A 209 8.63 11.64 -8.35
CA LYS A 209 8.87 10.67 -9.44
C LYS A 209 9.01 9.24 -8.94
N GLN A 210 9.62 9.07 -7.75
CA GLN A 210 9.93 7.74 -7.21
C GLN A 210 8.77 7.11 -6.44
N TYR A 211 8.04 7.90 -5.64
CA TYR A 211 7.09 7.38 -4.65
C TYR A 211 5.65 7.86 -4.83
N VAL A 212 5.44 8.96 -5.55
CA VAL A 212 4.10 9.49 -5.82
C VAL A 212 3.65 8.96 -7.18
N LEU A 213 2.96 7.82 -7.16
CA LEU A 213 2.38 7.24 -8.36
C LEU A 213 1.43 8.25 -9.03
N PRO A 214 1.60 8.57 -10.33
CA PRO A 214 0.65 9.40 -11.05
C PRO A 214 -0.75 8.78 -10.99
N LEU A 215 -1.77 9.57 -10.64
CA LEU A 215 -3.18 9.14 -10.69
C LEU A 215 -3.56 8.55 -12.06
N SER A 216 -2.85 8.95 -13.13
CA SER A 216 -3.02 8.53 -14.51
C SER A 216 -2.91 7.02 -14.75
N THR A 217 -2.15 6.30 -13.93
CA THR A 217 -1.94 4.84 -14.08
C THR A 217 -3.11 4.02 -13.53
N ARG A 218 -4.04 4.65 -12.79
CA ARG A 218 -5.25 4.01 -12.25
C ARG A 218 -6.42 3.99 -13.24
N THR A 219 -6.28 4.64 -14.40
CA THR A 219 -7.36 4.86 -15.39
C THR A 219 -7.34 3.95 -16.63
N ASN A 220 -6.65 2.81 -16.60
CA ASN A 220 -6.96 1.73 -17.55
C ASN A 220 -8.31 1.02 -17.25
N ILE A 221 -9.09 1.55 -16.30
CA ILE A 221 -10.53 1.31 -16.13
C ILE A 221 -11.33 2.54 -16.57
N ARG A 222 -11.00 3.10 -17.74
CA ARG A 222 -11.96 3.79 -18.59
C ARG A 222 -12.00 3.06 -19.92
N ASN A 223 -12.65 1.90 -19.90
CA ASN A 223 -13.43 1.49 -21.07
C ASN A 223 -14.19 2.74 -21.54
N ARG A 224 -13.99 3.13 -22.80
CA ARG A 224 -14.75 4.14 -23.54
C ARG A 224 -16.23 4.06 -23.17
N ARG A 225 -16.63 4.83 -22.18
CA ARG A 225 -18.01 5.25 -22.01
C ARG A 225 -18.00 6.70 -22.47
N GLU A 226 -18.29 6.88 -23.75
CA GLU A 226 -18.73 8.18 -24.24
C GLU A 226 -19.97 8.57 -23.43
N ALA A 227 -19.93 9.77 -22.85
CA ALA A 227 -21.08 10.32 -22.16
C ALA A 227 -22.22 10.50 -23.17
N GLY A 228 -23.31 9.74 -23.03
CA GLY A 228 -24.56 9.94 -23.79
C GLY A 228 -25.07 8.77 -24.63
N GLY A 229 -24.45 7.59 -24.63
CA GLY A 229 -24.95 6.45 -25.41
C GLY A 229 -26.04 5.63 -24.69
N MET A 230 -27.32 5.93 -24.90
CA MET A 230 -28.41 4.97 -24.63
C MET A 230 -28.53 3.99 -25.80
N THR A 231 -28.14 2.72 -25.61
CA THR A 231 -28.53 1.65 -26.54
C THR A 231 -29.88 1.08 -26.09
N LEU A 232 -30.96 1.54 -26.70
CA LEU A 232 -32.26 0.85 -26.67
C LEU A 232 -32.12 -0.45 -27.45
N ARG A 233 -32.37 -1.59 -26.79
CA ARG A 233 -32.50 -2.89 -27.48
C ARG A 233 -33.90 -2.96 -28.09
N GLY A 234 -33.96 -2.92 -29.42
CA GLY A 234 -35.00 -3.58 -30.21
C GLY A 234 -34.48 -4.93 -30.69
#